data_AF-A0A2D7UZD3-F1
#
_entry.id   AF-A0A2D7UZD3-F1
#
_cell.length_a   1.000
_cell.length_b   1.000
_cell.length_c   1.000
_cell.angle_alpha   90.00
_cell.angle_beta   90.00
_cell.angle_gamma   90.00
#
_symmetry.space_group_name_H-M   'P 1'
#
loop_
_entity.id
_entity.type
_entity.pdbx_description
1 polymer ?
#
loop_
_entity_poly.entity_id
_entity_poly.type
_entity_poly.pdbx_seq_one_letter_code
_entity_poly.pdbx_strand_id
1 'polypeptide(L)'
;MSGTGAMSFRNAPSSEISHPIDRTYAGAAESIDGYGRLHLTAERSLSYDLNVDLSGRTWTTDGSKCSNSLTWEMNSNSVEINSVSWEELTEKSTIHSTSSLDFRTPDDDLTRIDAVSFGGTGVSQIDGILPFLIQPVIPMDLYEAFGTTLFEAGGSGEVDGWNYIIKESQRVNGELLIPIDLEQPSINSCLGHARISLLIKEGNPWPMEQQVDIEIDKDKKSNDCGMLESAALELAVPEGQLIITYKISSTSYSPGDREIDWGILYSSRPGPGEDIPSDQSRWTTHISDESQIREFTVEEAVECLTNSSAASGVRSALNDDGYLWKVEYRIENGEIWNLSWVDPQDDAGWTEVKGTSSTSCEVVDDGTMDPSDSPGYNLNAIPETLSLSTLESRMLDMDDSDEPGSVLGDNQGLKSDVTIGAILLATTDSELLDILTNQQGIDQGEVGFTASRSWNEGNAEHSYDVAIDAERGRIIGWIHTTVA
;
A
#
# COMPACT_ATOMS: atom_id res chain seq x y z
N MET A 1 7.26 -1.11 24.16
CA MET A 1 6.96 -2.39 23.50
C MET A 1 8.13 -3.34 23.70
N SER A 2 7.87 -4.63 23.88
CA SER A 2 8.90 -5.68 23.95
C SER A 2 8.32 -7.02 23.53
N GLY A 3 9.12 -7.88 22.90
CA GLY A 3 8.61 -9.16 22.43
C GLY A 3 9.67 -10.04 21.77
N THR A 4 9.20 -11.03 21.03
CA THR A 4 10.03 -11.93 20.24
C THR A 4 9.58 -11.91 18.79
N GLY A 5 10.50 -12.20 17.88
CA GLY A 5 10.16 -12.40 16.48
C GLY A 5 11.03 -13.47 15.84
N ALA A 6 10.62 -13.90 14.65
CA ALA A 6 11.34 -14.86 13.85
C ALA A 6 11.28 -14.47 12.38
N MET A 7 12.34 -14.80 11.65
CA MET A 7 12.36 -14.70 10.19
C MET A 7 12.98 -15.98 9.63
N SER A 8 12.40 -16.51 8.58
CA SER A 8 12.88 -17.73 7.94
C SER A 8 12.50 -17.82 6.48
N PHE A 9 13.29 -18.56 5.70
CA PHE A 9 12.89 -19.01 4.38
C PHE A 9 12.34 -20.43 4.47
N ARG A 10 11.23 -20.69 3.77
CA ARG A 10 10.63 -22.02 3.72
C ARG A 10 11.39 -22.92 2.74
N ASN A 11 11.59 -24.18 3.13
CA ASN A 11 12.10 -25.23 2.24
C ASN A 11 10.92 -26.08 1.75
N ALA A 12 10.24 -25.63 0.70
CA ALA A 12 9.03 -26.27 0.20
C ALA A 12 9.33 -27.60 -0.53
N PRO A 13 8.53 -28.66 -0.32
CA PRO A 13 8.74 -29.95 -0.97
C PRO A 13 8.45 -29.88 -2.48
N SER A 14 9.23 -30.62 -3.27
CA SER A 14 9.04 -30.70 -4.74
C SER A 14 7.64 -31.11 -5.23
N SER A 15 6.82 -31.69 -4.34
CA SER A 15 5.42 -32.04 -4.63
C SER A 15 4.50 -30.84 -4.75
N GLU A 16 4.87 -29.69 -4.19
CA GLU A 16 4.13 -28.44 -4.28
C GLU A 16 4.43 -27.69 -5.59
N ILE A 17 5.47 -28.07 -6.33
CA ILE A 17 5.75 -27.51 -7.66
C ILE A 17 4.87 -28.24 -8.70
N SER A 18 3.91 -27.52 -9.25
CA SER A 18 2.92 -27.97 -10.22
C SER A 18 3.59 -28.47 -11.50
N HIS A 19 4.55 -27.72 -12.05
CA HIS A 19 5.18 -28.04 -13.31
C HIS A 19 6.28 -29.12 -13.15
N PRO A 20 6.15 -30.32 -13.75
CA PRO A 20 7.03 -31.46 -13.45
C PRO A 20 8.52 -31.24 -13.76
N ILE A 21 8.84 -30.41 -14.74
CA ILE A 21 10.24 -30.12 -15.14
C ILE A 21 10.93 -29.25 -14.07
N ASP A 22 10.17 -28.37 -13.44
CA ASP A 22 10.71 -27.37 -12.50
C ASP A 22 10.81 -27.92 -11.07
N ARG A 23 10.35 -29.15 -10.83
CA ARG A 23 10.53 -29.87 -9.55
C ARG A 23 11.98 -30.05 -9.13
N THR A 24 12.93 -29.86 -10.04
CA THR A 24 14.36 -29.80 -9.70
C THR A 24 14.72 -28.63 -8.78
N TYR A 25 13.90 -27.58 -8.74
CA TYR A 25 14.04 -26.42 -7.88
C TYR A 25 13.33 -26.61 -6.52
N ALA A 26 13.19 -27.87 -6.07
CA ALA A 26 12.67 -28.23 -4.76
C ALA A 26 13.26 -27.34 -3.66
N GLY A 27 12.45 -26.79 -2.78
CA GLY A 27 12.82 -25.71 -1.85
C GLY A 27 12.13 -24.40 -2.21
N ALA A 28 11.88 -24.15 -3.51
CA ALA A 28 11.06 -23.06 -4.00
C ALA A 28 9.56 -23.31 -3.76
N ALA A 29 8.82 -22.22 -3.53
CA ALA A 29 7.36 -22.20 -3.45
C ALA A 29 6.76 -21.63 -4.75
N GLU A 30 5.52 -22.01 -5.06
CA GLU A 30 4.75 -21.39 -6.13
C GLU A 30 3.90 -20.24 -5.55
N SER A 31 3.86 -19.11 -6.24
CA SER A 31 3.03 -17.95 -5.87
C SER A 31 2.58 -17.21 -7.12
N ILE A 32 1.43 -16.54 -7.04
CA ILE A 32 0.90 -15.74 -8.16
C ILE A 32 1.43 -14.30 -8.12
N ASP A 33 1.50 -13.65 -9.27
CA ASP A 33 1.66 -12.20 -9.35
C ASP A 33 0.32 -11.47 -9.47
N GLY A 34 0.35 -10.13 -9.53
CA GLY A 34 -0.87 -9.30 -9.64
C GLY A 34 -1.66 -9.46 -10.95
N TYR A 35 -1.23 -10.33 -11.86
CA TYR A 35 -2.02 -10.74 -13.02
C TYR A 35 -2.65 -12.12 -12.86
N GLY A 36 -2.40 -12.81 -11.74
CA GLY A 36 -2.82 -14.19 -11.49
C GLY A 36 -1.85 -15.24 -12.03
N ARG A 37 -0.64 -14.84 -12.48
CA ARG A 37 0.29 -15.76 -13.15
C ARG A 37 1.20 -16.44 -12.15
N LEU A 38 1.41 -17.74 -12.31
CA LEU A 38 2.17 -18.56 -11.38
C LEU A 38 3.69 -18.44 -11.61
N HIS A 39 4.45 -18.21 -10.53
CA HIS A 39 5.91 -18.11 -10.54
C HIS A 39 6.54 -19.04 -9.51
N LEU A 40 7.80 -19.43 -9.74
CA LEU A 40 8.64 -20.01 -8.69
C LEU A 40 9.32 -18.91 -7.88
N THR A 41 9.26 -19.06 -6.57
CA THR A 41 9.63 -18.02 -5.62
C THR A 41 10.39 -18.57 -4.42
N ALA A 42 11.16 -17.72 -3.76
CA ALA A 42 11.59 -17.93 -2.39
C ALA A 42 10.54 -17.36 -1.44
N GLU A 43 9.95 -18.21 -0.60
CA GLU A 43 8.97 -17.81 0.40
C GLU A 43 9.71 -17.45 1.70
N ARG A 44 9.57 -16.19 2.13
CA ARG A 44 10.12 -15.66 3.37
C ARG A 44 8.98 -15.35 4.34
N SER A 45 9.07 -15.87 5.55
CA SER A 45 8.14 -15.58 6.64
C SER A 45 8.81 -14.66 7.66
N LEU A 46 8.06 -13.69 8.17
CA LEU A 46 8.40 -12.81 9.29
C LEU A 46 7.26 -12.87 10.31
N SER A 47 7.59 -13.02 11.59
CA SER A 47 6.60 -12.93 12.67
C SER A 47 7.13 -12.17 13.87
N TYR A 48 6.22 -11.49 14.56
CA TYR A 48 6.45 -10.79 15.82
C TYR A 48 5.30 -11.04 16.80
N ASP A 49 5.65 -11.32 18.05
CA ASP A 49 4.75 -11.36 19.20
C ASP A 49 5.24 -10.32 20.20
N LEU A 50 4.48 -9.24 20.36
CA LEU A 50 4.87 -8.01 21.03
C LEU A 50 3.89 -7.67 22.14
N ASN A 51 4.42 -7.26 23.29
CA ASN A 51 3.66 -6.62 24.36
C ASN A 51 3.79 -5.10 24.23
N VAL A 52 2.65 -4.40 24.26
CA VAL A 52 2.57 -2.95 24.04
C VAL A 52 1.84 -2.29 25.20
N ASP A 53 2.44 -1.23 25.72
CA ASP A 53 1.80 -0.32 26.65
C ASP A 53 1.57 1.00 25.94
N LEU A 54 0.32 1.47 25.96
CA LEU A 54 -0.10 2.73 25.36
C LEU A 54 -0.38 3.73 26.47
N SER A 55 0.05 4.97 26.28
CA SER A 55 -0.26 6.04 27.21
C SER A 55 -0.35 7.36 26.47
N GLY A 56 -1.14 8.28 27.01
CA GLY A 56 -1.30 9.59 26.38
C GLY A 56 -1.96 10.61 27.30
N ARG A 57 -2.13 11.80 26.76
CA ARG A 57 -2.92 12.88 27.38
C ARG A 57 -4.30 12.92 26.73
N THR A 58 -5.30 13.34 27.50
CA THR A 58 -6.68 13.50 27.01
C THR A 58 -7.18 14.93 27.18
N TRP A 59 -8.31 15.24 26.58
CA TRP A 59 -8.95 16.56 26.66
C TRP A 59 -9.27 16.96 28.11
N THR A 60 -9.23 18.26 28.38
CA THR A 60 -9.79 18.82 29.61
C THR A 60 -11.27 18.44 29.73
N THR A 61 -11.80 18.40 30.95
CA THR A 61 -13.21 18.00 31.19
C THR A 61 -14.24 18.89 30.51
N ASP A 62 -13.87 20.10 30.10
CA ASP A 62 -14.69 21.03 29.32
C ASP A 62 -14.49 20.91 27.80
N GLY A 63 -13.65 19.97 27.35
CA GLY A 63 -13.34 19.71 25.94
C GLY A 63 -12.54 20.81 25.24
N SER A 64 -12.07 21.83 25.97
CA SER A 64 -11.51 23.04 25.36
C SER A 64 -10.06 22.90 24.86
N LYS A 65 -9.27 21.98 25.45
CA LYS A 65 -7.87 21.75 25.08
C LYS A 65 -7.36 20.39 25.56
N CYS A 66 -6.26 19.90 25.00
CA CYS A 66 -5.54 18.75 25.55
C CYS A 66 -5.00 19.09 26.95
N SER A 67 -5.25 18.22 27.93
CA SER A 67 -4.90 18.44 29.33
C SER A 67 -3.45 18.05 29.61
N ASN A 68 -2.72 18.91 30.31
CA ASN A 68 -1.36 18.60 30.76
C ASN A 68 -1.32 17.67 31.99
N SER A 69 -2.47 17.38 32.61
CA SER A 69 -2.55 16.61 33.86
C SER A 69 -3.50 15.41 33.80
N LEU A 70 -4.35 15.31 32.78
CA LEU A 70 -5.19 14.14 32.57
C LEU A 70 -4.49 13.23 31.57
N THR A 71 -4.05 12.07 32.06
CA THR A 71 -3.43 11.04 31.27
C THR A 71 -4.32 9.81 31.23
N TRP A 72 -4.17 9.02 30.17
CA TRP A 72 -4.71 7.69 30.06
C TRP A 72 -3.55 6.70 29.88
N GLU A 73 -3.76 5.49 30.38
CA GLU A 73 -2.82 4.38 30.24
C GLU A 73 -3.63 3.14 29.89
N MET A 74 -3.12 2.37 28.94
CA MET A 74 -3.68 1.11 28.50
C MET A 74 -2.51 0.15 28.35
N ASN A 75 -2.28 -0.62 29.41
CA ASN A 75 -1.12 -1.49 29.53
C ASN A 75 -1.52 -2.93 29.23
N SER A 76 -0.55 -3.78 28.89
CA SER A 76 -0.79 -5.20 28.58
C SER A 76 -1.63 -5.46 27.32
N ASN A 77 -1.43 -4.64 26.28
CA ASN A 77 -1.92 -4.99 24.94
C ASN A 77 -0.96 -5.99 24.30
N SER A 78 -1.49 -6.90 23.47
CA SER A 78 -0.66 -7.76 22.63
C SER A 78 -0.78 -7.35 21.16
N VAL A 79 0.34 -7.35 20.46
CA VAL A 79 0.42 -7.12 19.02
C VAL A 79 1.11 -8.33 18.40
N GLU A 80 0.40 -9.03 17.53
CA GLU A 80 0.96 -10.06 16.67
C GLU A 80 1.07 -9.51 15.25
N ILE A 81 2.24 -9.63 14.64
CA ILE A 81 2.47 -9.25 13.25
C ILE A 81 2.99 -10.48 12.53
N ASN A 82 2.34 -10.88 11.44
CA ASN A 82 2.82 -11.93 10.57
C ASN A 82 2.92 -11.38 9.16
N SER A 83 3.97 -11.78 8.42
CA SER A 83 4.12 -11.43 7.02
C SER A 83 4.78 -12.59 6.27
N VAL A 84 4.31 -12.84 5.07
CA VAL A 84 4.90 -13.79 4.14
C VAL A 84 5.12 -13.05 2.82
N SER A 85 6.34 -13.10 2.29
CA SER A 85 6.69 -12.51 1.01
C SER A 85 7.26 -13.56 0.07
N TRP A 86 6.90 -13.46 -1.21
CA TRP A 86 7.36 -14.35 -2.26
C TRP A 86 8.21 -13.58 -3.28
N GLU A 87 9.49 -13.92 -3.32
CA GLU A 87 10.49 -13.31 -4.21
C GLU A 87 10.73 -14.18 -5.43
N GLU A 88 10.48 -13.67 -6.64
CA GLU A 88 10.59 -14.42 -7.89
C GLU A 88 12.04 -14.79 -8.19
N LEU A 89 12.30 -16.08 -8.46
CA LEU A 89 13.67 -16.60 -8.49
C LEU A 89 14.51 -16.04 -9.65
N THR A 90 13.91 -15.61 -10.75
CA THR A 90 14.64 -15.07 -11.92
C THR A 90 15.05 -13.61 -11.69
N GLU A 91 14.08 -12.75 -11.41
CA GLU A 91 14.23 -11.30 -11.30
C GLU A 91 14.64 -10.85 -9.90
N LYS A 92 14.51 -11.73 -8.89
CA LYS A 92 14.80 -11.44 -7.48
C LYS A 92 13.98 -10.28 -6.93
N SER A 93 12.75 -10.15 -7.42
CA SER A 93 11.81 -9.12 -7.03
C SER A 93 10.67 -9.75 -6.23
N THR A 94 10.18 -9.05 -5.21
CA THR A 94 8.96 -9.50 -4.52
C THR A 94 7.76 -9.30 -5.42
N ILE A 95 7.04 -10.38 -5.72
CA ILE A 95 5.88 -10.36 -6.62
C ILE A 95 4.55 -10.45 -5.87
N HIS A 96 4.58 -10.96 -4.63
CA HIS A 96 3.43 -11.13 -3.77
C HIS A 96 3.88 -11.03 -2.32
N SER A 97 3.07 -10.40 -1.48
CA SER A 97 3.20 -10.43 -0.03
C SER A 97 1.84 -10.44 0.65
N THR A 98 1.73 -11.15 1.75
CA THR A 98 0.57 -11.14 2.65
C THR A 98 1.04 -10.75 4.05
N SER A 99 0.32 -9.87 4.73
CA SER A 99 0.62 -9.45 6.10
C SER A 99 -0.65 -9.45 6.94
N SER A 100 -0.50 -9.72 8.23
CA SER A 100 -1.55 -9.54 9.21
C SER A 100 -1.01 -8.82 10.45
N LEU A 101 -1.85 -7.99 11.07
CA LEU A 101 -1.61 -7.34 12.35
C LEU A 101 -2.83 -7.58 13.23
N ASP A 102 -2.62 -8.24 14.36
CA ASP A 102 -3.63 -8.44 15.40
C ASP A 102 -3.25 -7.61 16.62
N PHE A 103 -4.00 -6.55 16.90
CA PHE A 103 -3.91 -5.76 18.13
C PHE A 103 -5.04 -6.17 19.07
N ARG A 104 -4.68 -6.60 20.27
CA ARG A 104 -5.64 -7.04 21.29
C ARG A 104 -5.52 -6.19 22.55
N THR A 105 -6.65 -5.65 23.00
CA THR A 105 -6.75 -4.87 24.22
C THR A 105 -6.69 -5.78 25.46
N PRO A 106 -6.50 -5.22 26.68
CA PRO A 106 -6.58 -5.98 27.92
C PRO A 106 -7.99 -6.54 28.20
N ASP A 107 -9.00 -5.94 27.56
CA ASP A 107 -10.40 -6.37 27.64
C ASP A 107 -10.75 -7.43 26.57
N ASP A 108 -9.76 -7.88 25.79
CA ASP A 108 -9.85 -8.89 24.73
C ASP A 108 -10.54 -8.42 23.43
N ASP A 109 -10.73 -7.10 23.28
CA ASP A 109 -11.18 -6.50 22.01
C ASP A 109 -10.07 -6.64 20.96
N LEU A 110 -10.44 -7.05 19.75
CA LEU A 110 -9.52 -7.33 18.65
C LEU A 110 -9.68 -6.30 17.54
N THR A 111 -8.57 -5.66 17.17
CA THR A 111 -8.39 -5.02 15.88
C THR A 111 -7.48 -5.89 15.04
N ARG A 112 -7.96 -6.35 13.88
CA ARG A 112 -7.19 -7.12 12.91
C ARG A 112 -7.08 -6.35 11.61
N ILE A 113 -5.89 -6.32 11.03
CA ILE A 113 -5.63 -5.77 9.70
C ILE A 113 -4.94 -6.87 8.89
N ASP A 114 -5.53 -7.28 7.79
CA ASP A 114 -4.90 -8.11 6.77
C ASP A 114 -4.59 -7.26 5.54
N ALA A 115 -3.42 -7.44 4.96
CA ALA A 115 -3.00 -6.71 3.77
C ALA A 115 -2.35 -7.68 2.78
N VAL A 116 -2.72 -7.57 1.51
CA VAL A 116 -2.11 -8.32 0.41
C VAL A 116 -1.60 -7.36 -0.62
N SER A 117 -0.46 -7.71 -1.20
CA SER A 117 0.18 -6.93 -2.23
C SER A 117 0.73 -7.77 -3.35
N PHE A 118 0.65 -7.25 -4.56
CA PHE A 118 1.49 -7.67 -5.65
C PHE A 118 2.55 -6.62 -5.95
N GLY A 119 3.78 -6.88 -5.50
CA GLY A 119 4.92 -5.96 -5.58
C GLY A 119 5.28 -5.33 -4.24
N GLY A 120 6.57 -5.27 -3.91
CA GLY A 120 7.04 -4.75 -2.61
C GLY A 120 6.81 -5.70 -1.44
N THR A 121 7.20 -5.29 -0.23
CA THR A 121 7.04 -6.09 0.99
C THR A 121 5.70 -5.74 1.64
N GLY A 122 4.83 -6.70 1.90
CA GLY A 122 3.46 -6.42 2.37
C GLY A 122 3.37 -5.72 3.73
N VAL A 123 4.49 -5.58 4.45
CA VAL A 123 4.60 -4.75 5.67
C VAL A 123 4.59 -3.26 5.31
N SER A 124 5.02 -2.90 4.10
CA SER A 124 5.03 -1.53 3.61
C SER A 124 3.64 -1.02 3.19
N GLN A 125 2.60 -1.84 3.29
CA GLN A 125 1.26 -1.59 2.70
C GLN A 125 0.12 -1.61 3.71
N ILE A 126 0.43 -1.79 5.00
CA ILE A 126 -0.53 -1.59 6.09
C ILE A 126 -0.71 -0.07 6.24
N ASP A 127 -1.91 0.45 6.09
CA ASP A 127 -2.27 1.89 5.97
C ASP A 127 -1.64 2.87 7.00
N GLY A 128 -1.52 4.15 6.59
CA GLY A 128 -1.03 5.31 7.37
C GLY A 128 0.46 5.22 7.69
N ILE A 129 1.10 6.30 8.17
CA ILE A 129 2.48 6.41 8.73
C ILE A 129 3.23 5.09 9.10
N LEU A 130 2.53 4.09 9.63
CA LEU A 130 2.96 2.75 10.01
C LEU A 130 3.99 2.06 9.08
N PRO A 131 3.90 1.95 7.74
CA PRO A 131 4.95 1.42 6.87
C PRO A 131 6.28 2.13 7.05
N PHE A 132 6.28 3.45 7.13
CA PHE A 132 7.49 4.23 7.39
C PHE A 132 8.00 4.02 8.83
N LEU A 133 7.09 3.83 9.80
CA LEU A 133 7.44 3.55 11.20
C LEU A 133 7.90 2.10 11.46
N ILE A 134 7.46 1.15 10.63
CA ILE A 134 7.63 -0.30 10.81
C ILE A 134 8.63 -0.89 9.78
N GLN A 135 8.90 -0.24 8.64
CA GLN A 135 9.93 -0.67 7.69
C GLN A 135 11.27 -0.98 8.35
N PRO A 136 11.78 -0.18 9.31
CA PRO A 136 13.04 -0.51 9.95
C PRO A 136 12.88 -1.59 11.05
N VAL A 137 11.67 -2.12 11.29
CA VAL A 137 11.39 -3.23 12.22
C VAL A 137 11.63 -4.56 11.52
N ILE A 138 11.71 -4.60 10.19
CA ILE A 138 12.25 -5.75 9.48
C ILE A 138 13.79 -5.72 9.66
N PRO A 139 14.42 -6.83 10.09
CA PRO A 139 15.87 -6.88 10.15
C PRO A 139 16.44 -6.68 8.75
N MET A 140 17.39 -5.76 8.59
CA MET A 140 17.98 -5.45 7.29
C MET A 140 18.61 -6.69 6.66
N ASP A 141 18.26 -6.99 5.41
CA ASP A 141 18.95 -8.00 4.63
C ASP A 141 20.31 -7.44 4.22
N LEU A 142 21.37 -8.02 4.77
CA LEU A 142 22.73 -7.50 4.58
C LEU A 142 23.23 -7.73 3.15
N TYR A 143 22.74 -8.77 2.46
CA TYR A 143 23.13 -9.03 1.08
C TYR A 143 22.40 -8.11 0.11
N GLU A 144 21.11 -7.86 0.34
CA GLU A 144 20.36 -6.87 -0.44
C GLU A 144 20.97 -5.46 -0.25
N ALA A 145 21.19 -5.05 1.00
CA ALA A 145 21.68 -3.72 1.34
C ALA A 145 23.13 -3.46 0.90
N PHE A 146 24.03 -4.42 1.12
CA PHE A 146 25.47 -4.21 0.91
C PHE A 146 26.06 -5.03 -0.23
N GLY A 147 25.29 -5.93 -0.85
CA GLY A 147 25.76 -6.82 -1.92
C GLY A 147 26.98 -7.63 -1.48
N THR A 148 28.05 -7.51 -2.25
CA THR A 148 29.35 -8.15 -1.96
C THR A 148 30.37 -7.16 -1.38
N THR A 149 29.91 -6.07 -0.76
CA THR A 149 30.80 -5.04 -0.19
C THR A 149 31.67 -5.63 0.92
N LEU A 150 32.98 -5.34 0.85
CA LEU A 150 33.91 -5.70 1.92
C LEU A 150 33.76 -4.70 3.07
N PHE A 151 33.45 -5.20 4.25
CA PHE A 151 33.29 -4.38 5.45
C PHE A 151 34.65 -4.01 6.07
N GLU A 152 35.29 -2.97 5.53
CA GLU A 152 36.53 -2.40 6.07
C GLU A 152 36.25 -1.16 6.93
N ALA A 153 36.96 -1.04 8.06
CA ALA A 153 36.80 0.08 8.98
C ALA A 153 37.08 1.44 8.28
N GLY A 154 36.18 2.40 8.47
CA GLY A 154 36.22 3.70 7.79
C GLY A 154 35.64 3.70 6.39
N GLY A 155 35.21 2.53 5.87
CA GLY A 155 34.41 2.46 4.65
C GLY A 155 33.07 3.18 4.85
N SER A 156 32.62 3.88 3.82
CA SER A 156 31.35 4.60 3.81
C SER A 156 30.71 4.54 2.43
N GLY A 157 29.41 4.70 2.37
CA GLY A 157 28.66 4.73 1.12
C GLY A 157 27.21 5.11 1.36
N GLU A 158 26.37 4.78 0.40
CA GLU A 158 24.92 5.01 0.45
C GLU A 158 24.20 3.71 0.08
N VAL A 159 23.11 3.39 0.78
CA VAL A 159 22.20 2.28 0.48
C VAL A 159 20.77 2.78 0.66
N ASP A 160 19.94 2.66 -0.38
CA ASP A 160 18.52 3.06 -0.35
C ASP A 160 18.27 4.47 0.22
N GLY A 161 19.15 5.43 -0.11
CA GLY A 161 19.08 6.81 0.40
C GLY A 161 19.62 7.01 1.82
N TRP A 162 20.17 5.97 2.46
CA TRP A 162 20.82 6.03 3.76
C TRP A 162 22.33 6.05 3.62
N ASN A 163 22.97 7.06 4.22
CA ASN A 163 24.42 7.12 4.27
C ASN A 163 24.93 6.20 5.37
N TYR A 164 25.85 5.29 5.05
CA TYR A 164 26.43 4.36 6.01
C TYR A 164 27.91 4.59 6.27
N ILE A 165 28.37 4.27 7.48
CA ILE A 165 29.77 4.27 7.90
C ILE A 165 30.08 2.98 8.67
N ILE A 166 31.08 2.25 8.21
CA ILE A 166 31.60 1.04 8.84
C ILE A 166 32.60 1.43 9.92
N LYS A 167 32.38 0.97 11.15
CA LYS A 167 33.26 1.26 12.31
C LYS A 167 34.30 0.15 12.50
N GLU A 168 35.23 0.40 13.43
CA GLU A 168 36.18 -0.62 13.84
C GLU A 168 35.46 -1.84 14.43
N SER A 169 35.87 -3.03 13.98
CA SER A 169 35.35 -4.29 14.50
C SER A 169 35.59 -4.41 16.00
N GLN A 170 34.59 -4.89 16.74
CA GLN A 170 34.65 -5.02 18.19
C GLN A 170 34.35 -6.44 18.64
N ARG A 171 34.87 -6.82 19.82
CA ARG A 171 34.53 -8.11 20.44
C ARG A 171 33.39 -7.94 21.43
N VAL A 172 32.28 -8.60 21.16
CA VAL A 172 31.10 -8.65 22.04
C VAL A 172 30.85 -10.11 22.40
N ASN A 173 30.87 -10.44 23.69
CA ASN A 173 30.68 -11.81 24.19
C ASN A 173 31.60 -12.87 23.54
N GLY A 174 32.80 -12.46 23.10
CA GLY A 174 33.78 -13.34 22.46
C GLY A 174 33.65 -13.46 20.93
N GLU A 175 32.60 -12.91 20.34
CA GLU A 175 32.40 -12.85 18.89
C GLU A 175 32.94 -11.54 18.32
N LEU A 176 33.51 -11.59 17.12
CA LEU A 176 33.94 -10.41 16.38
C LEU A 176 32.75 -9.88 15.58
N LEU A 177 32.29 -8.67 15.94
CA LEU A 177 31.18 -8.00 15.29
C LEU A 177 31.67 -6.72 14.61
N ILE A 178 31.05 -6.36 13.49
CA ILE A 178 31.34 -5.15 12.74
C ILE A 178 30.17 -4.18 12.94
N PRO A 179 30.40 -3.00 13.57
CA PRO A 179 29.36 -1.99 13.68
C PRO A 179 29.22 -1.20 12.39
N ILE A 180 27.98 -0.94 11.98
CA ILE A 180 27.64 -0.08 10.84
C ILE A 180 26.59 0.91 11.32
N ASP A 181 26.86 2.19 11.16
CA ASP A 181 25.88 3.25 11.42
C ASP A 181 25.34 3.75 10.10
N LEU A 182 24.02 3.91 10.00
CA LEU A 182 23.31 4.47 8.87
C LEU A 182 22.52 5.70 9.31
N GLU A 183 22.46 6.72 8.44
CA GLU A 183 21.79 7.98 8.69
C GLU A 183 21.01 8.43 7.45
N GLN A 184 19.78 8.91 7.63
CA GLN A 184 19.01 9.49 6.52
C GLN A 184 19.31 11.00 6.42
N PRO A 185 19.97 11.47 5.35
CA PRO A 185 20.45 12.85 5.25
C PRO A 185 19.33 13.90 5.16
N SER A 186 18.25 13.62 4.42
CA SER A 186 17.10 14.51 4.21
C SER A 186 16.34 14.80 5.51
N ILE A 187 16.09 13.80 6.37
CA ILE A 187 15.44 13.97 7.68
C ILE A 187 16.36 14.72 8.61
N ASN A 188 17.65 14.34 8.64
CA ASN A 188 18.66 14.97 9.49
C ASN A 188 18.84 16.48 9.22
N SER A 189 18.76 16.90 7.96
CA SER A 189 18.87 18.32 7.60
C SER A 189 17.57 19.09 7.76
N CYS A 190 16.41 18.43 7.76
CA CYS A 190 15.11 19.08 7.66
C CYS A 190 14.31 19.12 8.97
N LEU A 191 13.99 17.97 9.58
CA LEU A 191 12.97 17.87 10.66
C LEU A 191 13.45 17.22 11.96
N GLY A 192 14.63 16.61 12.01
CA GLY A 192 15.07 15.89 13.19
C GLY A 192 16.22 14.95 12.91
N HIS A 193 16.05 13.66 13.20
CA HIS A 193 17.02 12.64 12.83
C HIS A 193 16.39 11.29 12.54
N ALA A 194 17.03 10.51 11.67
CA ALA A 194 16.72 9.10 11.48
C ALA A 194 18.02 8.31 11.38
N ARG A 195 18.21 7.36 12.30
CA ARG A 195 19.45 6.59 12.46
C ARG A 195 19.17 5.11 12.65
N ILE A 196 20.03 4.29 12.05
CA ILE A 196 20.05 2.85 12.26
C ILE A 196 21.48 2.45 12.64
N SER A 197 21.64 1.70 13.73
CA SER A 197 22.93 1.11 14.12
C SER A 197 22.83 -0.41 14.06
N LEU A 198 23.72 -1.01 13.28
CA LEU A 198 23.81 -2.46 13.09
C LEU A 198 25.04 -3.02 13.78
N LEU A 199 24.91 -4.20 14.38
CA LEU A 199 26.04 -5.08 14.69
C LEU A 199 25.92 -6.32 13.83
N ILE A 200 26.85 -6.49 12.90
CA ILE A 200 26.83 -7.63 11.97
C ILE A 200 27.92 -8.64 12.31
N LYS A 201 27.66 -9.89 11.93
CA LYS A 201 28.60 -11.01 12.01
C LYS A 201 28.82 -11.56 10.62
N GLU A 202 30.07 -11.75 10.23
CA GLU A 202 30.42 -12.30 8.92
C GLU A 202 29.75 -13.67 8.72
N GLY A 203 29.16 -13.86 7.54
CA GLY A 203 28.44 -15.08 7.16
C GLY A 203 26.97 -15.15 7.59
N ASN A 204 26.49 -14.19 8.40
CA ASN A 204 25.06 -14.08 8.70
C ASN A 204 24.35 -13.20 7.65
N PRO A 205 23.15 -13.58 7.17
CA PRO A 205 22.37 -12.77 6.24
C PRO A 205 21.73 -11.54 6.88
N TRP A 206 21.59 -11.53 8.21
CA TRP A 206 20.92 -10.47 8.97
C TRP A 206 21.80 -9.99 10.14
N PRO A 207 21.59 -8.75 10.64
CA PRO A 207 22.33 -8.24 11.77
C PRO A 207 22.10 -9.06 13.04
N MET A 208 23.16 -9.19 13.85
CA MET A 208 23.04 -9.71 15.22
C MET A 208 22.30 -8.75 16.13
N GLU A 209 22.39 -7.45 15.83
CA GLU A 209 21.66 -6.40 16.52
C GLU A 209 21.34 -5.26 15.56
N GLN A 210 20.12 -4.75 15.61
CA GLN A 210 19.67 -3.57 14.87
C GLN A 210 18.98 -2.62 15.84
N GLN A 211 19.48 -1.41 15.95
CA GLN A 211 18.89 -0.33 16.74
C GLN A 211 18.40 0.76 15.81
N VAL A 212 17.22 1.29 16.09
CA VAL A 212 16.59 2.32 15.28
C VAL A 212 16.18 3.46 16.20
N ASP A 213 16.51 4.68 15.78
CA ASP A 213 16.26 5.93 16.49
C ASP A 213 15.81 6.98 15.47
N ILE A 214 14.51 7.26 15.47
CA ILE A 214 13.88 8.24 14.59
C ILE A 214 13.18 9.29 15.44
N GLU A 215 13.47 10.56 15.18
CA GLU A 215 12.78 11.70 15.73
C GLU A 215 12.42 12.65 14.59
N ILE A 216 11.13 12.95 14.45
CA ILE A 216 10.61 13.93 13.49
C ILE A 216 9.84 14.97 14.29
N ASP A 217 10.20 16.24 14.12
CA ASP A 217 9.58 17.36 14.81
C ASP A 217 9.32 18.50 13.81
N LYS A 218 8.04 18.77 13.52
CA LYS A 218 7.65 19.83 12.57
C LYS A 218 8.14 21.21 13.02
N ASP A 219 8.28 21.45 14.33
CA ASP A 219 8.78 22.72 14.86
C ASP A 219 10.28 22.94 14.60
N LYS A 220 11.01 21.88 14.19
CA LYS A 220 12.44 21.94 13.86
C LYS A 220 12.71 22.15 12.37
N LYS A 221 11.69 22.40 11.54
CA LYS A 221 11.82 22.61 10.10
C LYS A 221 12.90 23.64 9.77
N SER A 222 13.93 23.20 9.07
CA SER A 222 15.02 24.06 8.60
C SER A 222 14.70 24.66 7.22
N ASN A 223 15.45 25.68 6.80
CA ASN A 223 15.34 26.24 5.45
C ASN A 223 15.95 25.34 4.36
N ASP A 224 16.60 24.24 4.75
CA ASP A 224 17.28 23.30 3.84
C ASP A 224 16.36 22.12 3.46
N CYS A 225 15.09 22.13 3.87
CA CYS A 225 14.08 21.21 3.39
C CYS A 225 13.78 21.49 1.92
N GLY A 226 13.93 20.48 1.06
CA GLY A 226 13.46 20.59 -0.33
C GLY A 226 11.94 20.74 -0.38
N MET A 227 11.45 21.32 -1.49
CA MET A 227 10.03 21.63 -1.69
C MET A 227 9.16 20.36 -1.71
N LEU A 228 9.67 19.29 -2.32
CA LEU A 228 8.97 18.00 -2.42
C LEU A 228 8.98 17.26 -1.07
N GLU A 229 10.10 17.24 -0.35
CA GLU A 229 10.16 16.65 0.99
C GLU A 229 9.24 17.39 1.97
N SER A 230 9.13 18.71 1.85
CA SER A 230 8.23 19.50 2.70
C SER A 230 6.75 19.15 2.52
N ALA A 231 6.32 18.87 1.28
CA ALA A 231 4.92 18.52 0.97
C ALA A 231 4.58 17.10 1.44
N ALA A 232 5.44 16.11 1.17
CA ALA A 232 5.26 14.74 1.64
C ALA A 232 5.21 14.66 3.18
N LEU A 233 5.97 15.51 3.88
CA LEU A 233 6.02 15.54 5.35
C LEU A 233 4.85 16.30 6.00
N GLU A 234 4.20 17.22 5.27
CA GLU A 234 2.98 17.89 5.75
C GLU A 234 1.78 16.94 5.76
N LEU A 235 1.73 16.00 4.81
CA LEU A 235 0.72 14.94 4.69
C LEU A 235 1.00 13.74 5.61
N ALA A 236 2.25 13.26 5.68
CA ALA A 236 2.58 12.00 6.35
C ALA A 236 2.87 12.10 7.87
N VAL A 237 3.12 13.28 8.43
CA VAL A 237 3.53 13.42 9.84
C VAL A 237 2.45 14.18 10.61
N PRO A 238 1.98 13.70 11.78
CA PRO A 238 0.99 14.41 12.57
C PRO A 238 1.60 15.69 13.14
N GLU A 239 0.75 16.65 13.50
CA GLU A 239 1.20 17.86 14.20
C GLU A 239 1.91 17.51 15.52
N GLY A 240 3.09 18.10 15.74
CA GLY A 240 3.92 17.88 16.93
C GLY A 240 5.18 17.06 16.65
N GLN A 241 5.55 16.21 17.62
CA GLN A 241 6.79 15.44 17.64
C GLN A 241 6.49 13.94 17.62
N LEU A 242 7.15 13.22 16.72
CA LEU A 242 7.12 11.77 16.60
C LEU A 242 8.49 11.19 16.97
N ILE A 243 8.52 10.23 17.89
CA ILE A 243 9.74 9.53 18.33
C ILE A 243 9.52 8.03 18.23
N ILE A 244 10.44 7.34 17.57
CA ILE A 244 10.46 5.88 17.43
C ILE A 244 11.83 5.39 17.89
N THR A 245 11.84 4.47 18.84
CA THR A 245 13.08 3.83 19.28
C THR A 245 12.84 2.37 19.59
N TYR A 246 13.65 1.48 19.00
CA TYR A 246 13.65 0.07 19.35
C TYR A 246 14.99 -0.60 19.03
N LYS A 247 15.13 -1.82 19.55
CA LYS A 247 16.29 -2.68 19.39
C LYS A 247 15.84 -4.10 19.11
N ILE A 248 16.32 -4.66 18.02
CA ILE A 248 16.17 -6.07 17.66
C ILE A 248 17.52 -6.76 17.94
N SER A 249 17.49 -7.94 18.53
CA SER A 249 18.71 -8.71 18.82
C SER A 249 18.52 -10.18 18.51
N SER A 250 19.45 -10.75 17.74
CA SER A 250 19.45 -12.16 17.39
C SER A 250 19.66 -13.00 18.66
N THR A 251 18.73 -13.92 18.89
CA THR A 251 18.81 -14.90 19.98
C THR A 251 19.33 -16.25 19.49
N SER A 252 19.07 -16.59 18.22
CA SER A 252 19.55 -17.79 17.56
C SER A 252 19.59 -17.58 16.04
N TYR A 253 20.42 -18.38 15.38
CA TYR A 253 20.50 -18.44 13.92
C TYR A 253 20.78 -19.89 13.52
N SER A 254 20.03 -20.38 12.53
CA SER A 254 20.25 -21.70 11.93
C SER A 254 20.35 -21.53 10.42
N PRO A 255 21.50 -21.86 9.80
CA PRO A 255 21.63 -21.82 8.35
C PRO A 255 20.79 -22.94 7.71
N GLY A 256 20.34 -22.71 6.47
CA GLY A 256 19.72 -23.74 5.65
C GLY A 256 20.73 -24.76 5.12
N ASP A 257 20.24 -25.89 4.59
CA ASP A 257 21.08 -26.95 4.02
C ASP A 257 21.62 -26.61 2.61
N ARG A 258 21.03 -25.60 1.95
CA ARG A 258 21.34 -25.18 0.58
C ARG A 258 21.12 -23.68 0.42
N GLU A 259 21.82 -23.09 -0.54
CA GLU A 259 21.59 -21.71 -0.97
C GLU A 259 20.31 -21.62 -1.81
N ILE A 260 19.77 -20.39 -1.94
CA ILE A 260 18.66 -20.10 -2.86
C ILE A 260 19.25 -19.88 -4.25
N ASP A 261 18.72 -20.58 -5.25
CA ASP A 261 19.17 -20.51 -6.63
C ASP A 261 18.63 -19.26 -7.33
N TRP A 262 19.17 -18.09 -7.00
CA TRP A 262 18.76 -16.83 -7.61
C TRP A 262 19.24 -16.67 -9.06
N GLY A 263 18.43 -16.01 -9.90
CA GLY A 263 18.72 -15.75 -11.31
C GLY A 263 18.52 -16.94 -12.24
N ILE A 264 17.81 -17.98 -11.79
CA ILE A 264 17.51 -19.14 -12.64
C ILE A 264 16.37 -18.84 -13.61
N LEU A 265 16.39 -19.50 -14.77
CA LEU A 265 15.25 -19.57 -15.68
C LEU A 265 14.60 -20.94 -15.53
N TYR A 266 13.32 -20.97 -15.17
CA TYR A 266 12.52 -22.18 -15.08
C TYR A 266 11.48 -22.24 -16.21
N SER A 267 10.98 -23.45 -16.48
CA SER A 267 10.22 -23.77 -17.69
C SER A 267 8.80 -23.19 -17.67
N SER A 268 8.16 -23.16 -16.49
CA SER A 268 6.82 -22.62 -16.29
C SER A 268 6.77 -21.11 -16.11
N ARG A 269 7.89 -20.40 -16.27
CA ARG A 269 7.93 -18.94 -16.07
C ARG A 269 7.03 -18.24 -17.10
N PRO A 270 6.09 -17.39 -16.66
CA PRO A 270 5.22 -16.63 -17.56
C PRO A 270 6.02 -15.74 -18.52
N GLY A 271 5.50 -15.61 -19.74
CA GLY A 271 6.07 -14.77 -20.79
C GLY A 271 5.79 -13.27 -20.59
N PRO A 272 6.59 -12.38 -21.22
CA PRO A 272 6.27 -10.95 -21.26
C PRO A 272 4.92 -10.71 -21.95
N GLY A 273 4.01 -10.02 -21.26
CA GLY A 273 2.69 -9.69 -21.79
C GLY A 273 1.65 -10.82 -21.69
N GLU A 274 2.00 -11.98 -21.14
CA GLU A 274 1.02 -13.03 -20.84
C GLU A 274 0.00 -12.52 -19.81
N ASP A 275 -1.28 -12.82 -20.05
CA ASP A 275 -2.46 -12.45 -19.24
C ASP A 275 -2.65 -10.94 -18.96
N ILE A 276 -2.01 -10.08 -19.75
CA ILE A 276 -2.27 -8.63 -19.78
C ILE A 276 -3.34 -8.34 -20.85
N PRO A 277 -4.50 -7.78 -20.47
CA PRO A 277 -5.52 -7.33 -21.42
C PRO A 277 -4.99 -6.28 -22.40
N SER A 278 -5.61 -6.19 -23.59
CA SER A 278 -5.10 -5.39 -24.72
C SER A 278 -6.16 -4.51 -25.39
N ASP A 279 -7.31 -4.37 -24.72
CA ASP A 279 -8.51 -3.64 -25.12
C ASP A 279 -8.58 -2.24 -24.46
N GLN A 280 -7.42 -1.64 -24.15
CA GLN A 280 -7.38 -0.28 -23.62
C GLN A 280 -8.00 0.72 -24.60
N SER A 281 -8.63 1.75 -24.04
CA SER A 281 -9.25 2.84 -24.79
C SER A 281 -8.83 4.19 -24.24
N ARG A 282 -8.72 5.17 -25.13
CA ARG A 282 -8.42 6.55 -24.74
C ARG A 282 -9.68 7.21 -24.18
N TRP A 283 -9.51 7.93 -23.06
CA TRP A 283 -10.59 8.73 -22.49
C TRP A 283 -11.01 9.83 -23.45
N THR A 284 -12.32 10.02 -23.59
CA THR A 284 -12.86 11.20 -24.26
C THR A 284 -13.13 12.29 -23.22
N THR A 285 -13.92 11.94 -22.20
CA THR A 285 -14.27 12.80 -21.08
C THR A 285 -14.29 12.05 -19.74
N HIS A 286 -14.20 10.72 -19.74
CA HIS A 286 -14.21 9.85 -18.56
C HIS A 286 -13.68 8.47 -18.95
N ILE A 287 -13.41 7.62 -17.96
CA ILE A 287 -13.15 6.18 -18.15
C ILE A 287 -14.35 5.48 -18.78
N SER A 288 -14.11 4.47 -19.63
CA SER A 288 -15.18 3.65 -20.20
C SER A 288 -15.71 2.65 -19.15
N ASP A 289 -17.02 2.55 -18.97
CA ASP A 289 -17.61 1.55 -18.06
C ASP A 289 -17.80 0.19 -18.78
N GLU A 290 -18.62 0.18 -19.83
CA GLU A 290 -19.01 -1.01 -20.62
C GLU A 290 -19.64 -2.17 -19.82
N SER A 291 -20.00 -1.95 -18.54
CA SER A 291 -20.57 -3.00 -17.70
C SER A 291 -21.92 -3.50 -18.23
N GLN A 292 -22.10 -4.82 -18.09
CA GLN A 292 -23.38 -5.49 -18.29
C GLN A 292 -24.07 -5.81 -16.95
N ILE A 293 -23.40 -5.51 -15.82
CA ILE A 293 -23.87 -5.81 -14.47
C ILE A 293 -24.62 -4.59 -13.89
N ARG A 294 -24.16 -3.37 -14.19
CA ARG A 294 -24.86 -2.11 -13.84
C ARG A 294 -25.86 -1.71 -14.91
N GLU A 295 -27.02 -1.22 -14.48
CA GLU A 295 -28.06 -0.71 -15.40
C GLU A 295 -27.87 0.77 -15.74
N PHE A 296 -27.23 1.54 -14.86
CA PHE A 296 -26.93 2.96 -15.02
C PHE A 296 -25.41 3.16 -15.00
N THR A 297 -24.81 3.07 -16.18
CA THR A 297 -23.37 3.25 -16.43
C THR A 297 -22.93 4.72 -16.32
N VAL A 298 -21.62 4.95 -16.25
CA VAL A 298 -21.08 6.33 -16.27
C VAL A 298 -21.44 7.06 -17.57
N GLU A 299 -21.48 6.37 -18.71
CA GLU A 299 -21.89 6.93 -20.00
C GLU A 299 -23.35 7.42 -19.93
N GLU A 300 -24.24 6.63 -19.32
CA GLU A 300 -25.64 7.00 -19.15
C GLU A 300 -25.83 8.15 -18.17
N ALA A 301 -25.05 8.19 -17.10
CA ALA A 301 -25.05 9.29 -16.14
C ALA A 301 -24.64 10.61 -16.82
N VAL A 302 -23.54 10.60 -17.59
CA VAL A 302 -23.04 11.76 -18.34
C VAL A 302 -24.01 12.20 -19.43
N GLU A 303 -24.60 11.26 -20.18
CA GLU A 303 -25.60 11.57 -21.20
C GLU A 303 -26.84 12.21 -20.57
N CYS A 304 -27.30 11.68 -19.44
CA CYS A 304 -28.46 12.21 -18.74
C CYS A 304 -28.22 13.63 -18.22
N LEU A 305 -27.06 13.90 -17.60
CA LEU A 305 -26.71 15.23 -17.12
C LEU A 305 -26.60 16.24 -18.26
N THR A 306 -25.99 15.84 -19.39
CA THR A 306 -25.81 16.71 -20.56
C THR A 306 -27.16 17.06 -21.21
N ASN A 307 -28.11 16.12 -21.23
CA ASN A 307 -29.46 16.30 -21.77
C ASN A 307 -30.46 16.93 -20.79
N SER A 308 -30.16 16.94 -19.48
CA SER A 308 -31.03 17.49 -18.45
C SER A 308 -31.18 19.01 -18.60
N SER A 309 -32.30 19.57 -18.13
CA SER A 309 -32.44 21.03 -17.99
C SER A 309 -31.86 21.57 -16.68
N ALA A 310 -31.52 20.69 -15.74
CA ALA A 310 -30.85 21.07 -14.51
C ALA A 310 -29.42 21.54 -14.81
N ALA A 311 -28.95 22.54 -14.07
CA ALA A 311 -27.54 22.92 -14.10
C ALA A 311 -26.76 21.96 -13.21
N SER A 312 -25.60 21.53 -13.66
CA SER A 312 -24.61 20.79 -12.86
C SER A 312 -23.20 21.20 -13.23
N GLY A 313 -22.26 21.02 -12.30
CA GLY A 313 -20.84 21.24 -12.50
C GLY A 313 -20.31 20.36 -13.63
N VAL A 314 -20.60 19.06 -13.60
CA VAL A 314 -20.23 18.11 -14.68
C VAL A 314 -20.69 18.60 -16.05
N ARG A 315 -21.96 19.00 -16.19
CA ARG A 315 -22.46 19.49 -17.48
C ARG A 315 -21.69 20.74 -17.94
N SER A 316 -21.37 21.64 -17.01
CA SER A 316 -20.67 22.88 -17.35
C SER A 316 -19.25 22.57 -17.81
N ALA A 317 -18.51 21.76 -17.04
CA ALA A 317 -17.15 21.35 -17.33
C ALA A 317 -17.04 20.59 -18.66
N LEU A 318 -17.89 19.58 -18.89
CA LEU A 318 -17.84 18.78 -20.12
C LEU A 318 -18.22 19.59 -21.38
N ASN A 319 -19.01 20.65 -21.25
CA ASN A 319 -19.31 21.57 -22.36
C ASN A 319 -18.15 22.53 -22.67
N ASP A 320 -17.21 22.71 -21.75
CA ASP A 320 -16.01 23.53 -21.91
C ASP A 320 -14.75 22.67 -22.08
N ASP A 321 -14.89 21.49 -22.70
CA ASP A 321 -13.79 20.53 -22.95
C ASP A 321 -13.11 19.95 -21.69
N GLY A 322 -13.79 19.99 -20.54
CA GLY A 322 -13.36 19.33 -19.30
C GLY A 322 -13.54 17.81 -19.31
N TYR A 323 -13.09 17.14 -18.23
CA TYR A 323 -13.22 15.69 -18.06
C TYR A 323 -13.50 15.30 -16.60
N LEU A 324 -13.94 14.06 -16.40
CA LEU A 324 -14.13 13.44 -15.09
C LEU A 324 -12.82 12.78 -14.68
N TRP A 325 -12.19 13.30 -13.64
CA TRP A 325 -10.91 12.77 -13.13
C TRP A 325 -11.11 11.71 -12.04
N LYS A 326 -12.30 11.67 -11.41
CA LYS A 326 -12.72 10.60 -10.50
C LYS A 326 -14.19 10.28 -10.71
N VAL A 327 -14.51 8.99 -10.73
CA VAL A 327 -15.88 8.49 -10.76
C VAL A 327 -16.05 7.44 -9.67
N GLU A 328 -17.18 7.47 -8.97
CA GLU A 328 -17.48 6.54 -7.89
C GLU A 328 -18.95 6.12 -7.99
N TYR A 329 -19.19 4.80 -8.07
CA TYR A 329 -20.51 4.19 -8.15
C TYR A 329 -20.84 3.50 -6.84
N ARG A 330 -22.08 3.66 -6.39
CA ARG A 330 -22.65 2.94 -5.25
C ARG A 330 -24.16 2.73 -5.41
N ILE A 331 -24.71 1.81 -4.63
CA ILE A 331 -26.16 1.57 -4.56
C ILE A 331 -26.71 2.09 -3.23
N GLU A 332 -27.54 3.14 -3.30
CA GLU A 332 -28.21 3.72 -2.14
C GLU A 332 -29.67 4.09 -2.48
N ASN A 333 -30.57 3.12 -2.29
CA ASN A 333 -31.97 3.21 -2.73
C ASN A 333 -32.10 3.53 -4.24
N GLY A 334 -31.16 3.05 -5.05
CA GLY A 334 -30.99 3.31 -6.48
C GLY A 334 -29.50 3.47 -6.83
N GLU A 335 -29.18 3.45 -8.12
CA GLU A 335 -27.80 3.61 -8.59
C GLU A 335 -27.39 5.08 -8.57
N ILE A 336 -26.26 5.36 -7.93
CA ILE A 336 -25.72 6.71 -7.75
C ILE A 336 -24.29 6.74 -8.25
N TRP A 337 -23.97 7.78 -9.02
CA TRP A 337 -22.63 8.15 -9.39
C TRP A 337 -22.23 9.46 -8.73
N ASN A 338 -21.07 9.48 -8.09
CA ASN A 338 -20.36 10.70 -7.72
C ASN A 338 -19.29 10.97 -8.79
N LEU A 339 -19.47 12.05 -9.54
CA LEU A 339 -18.68 12.39 -10.73
C LEU A 339 -17.86 13.65 -10.45
N SER A 340 -16.57 13.48 -10.17
CA SER A 340 -15.64 14.59 -9.96
C SER A 340 -15.07 15.06 -11.29
N TRP A 341 -15.18 16.37 -11.55
CA TRP A 341 -14.83 16.98 -12.82
C TRP A 341 -13.72 18.03 -12.65
N VAL A 342 -13.01 18.29 -13.74
CA VAL A 342 -12.06 19.40 -13.89
C VAL A 342 -12.23 20.02 -15.28
N ASP A 343 -12.14 21.35 -15.37
CA ASP A 343 -12.20 22.09 -16.62
C ASP A 343 -10.85 22.70 -17.03
N PRO A 344 -10.70 23.23 -18.26
CA PRO A 344 -9.43 23.82 -18.73
C PRO A 344 -8.92 25.05 -17.97
N GLN A 345 -9.68 25.55 -16.99
CA GLN A 345 -9.38 26.71 -16.17
C GLN A 345 -8.89 26.27 -14.78
N ASP A 346 -8.68 24.97 -14.60
CA ASP A 346 -8.34 24.30 -13.34
C ASP A 346 -9.43 24.47 -12.26
N ASP A 347 -10.66 24.82 -12.65
CA ASP A 347 -11.81 24.73 -11.74
C ASP A 347 -12.26 23.27 -11.67
N ALA A 348 -12.56 22.81 -10.45
CA ALA A 348 -12.99 21.44 -10.20
C ALA A 348 -14.18 21.39 -9.23
N GLY A 349 -14.84 20.24 -9.23
CA GLY A 349 -16.00 20.00 -8.38
C GLY A 349 -16.46 18.57 -8.48
N TRP A 350 -17.66 18.32 -7.95
CA TRP A 350 -18.33 17.04 -8.06
C TRP A 350 -19.82 17.24 -8.33
N THR A 351 -20.42 16.31 -9.05
CA THR A 351 -21.87 16.20 -9.19
C THR A 351 -22.27 14.78 -8.82
N GLU A 352 -23.16 14.66 -7.85
CA GLU A 352 -23.78 13.39 -7.51
C GLU A 352 -25.10 13.24 -8.28
N VAL A 353 -25.22 12.14 -9.02
CA VAL A 353 -26.37 11.85 -9.88
C VAL A 353 -26.92 10.48 -9.59
N LYS A 354 -28.23 10.42 -9.38
CA LYS A 354 -28.99 9.19 -9.19
C LYS A 354 -29.81 8.90 -10.43
N GLY A 355 -29.78 7.68 -10.95
CA GLY A 355 -30.48 7.38 -12.19
C GLY A 355 -30.77 5.92 -12.44
N THR A 356 -31.39 5.68 -13.60
CA THR A 356 -31.80 4.35 -14.10
C THR A 356 -31.59 4.20 -15.61
N SER A 357 -31.23 5.28 -16.31
CA SER A 357 -30.92 5.32 -17.75
C SER A 357 -30.44 6.71 -18.14
N SER A 358 -29.96 6.87 -19.38
CA SER A 358 -29.55 8.16 -19.93
C SER A 358 -30.64 9.22 -20.10
N THR A 359 -31.91 8.87 -19.83
CA THR A 359 -33.05 9.82 -19.92
C THR A 359 -33.77 10.03 -18.59
N SER A 360 -33.39 9.29 -17.55
CA SER A 360 -34.06 9.29 -16.25
C SER A 360 -33.04 9.29 -15.12
N CYS A 361 -32.59 10.49 -14.77
CA CYS A 361 -31.72 10.76 -13.62
C CYS A 361 -32.10 12.07 -12.92
N GLU A 362 -31.63 12.23 -11.70
CA GLU A 362 -31.73 13.44 -10.89
C GLU A 362 -30.37 13.79 -10.27
N VAL A 363 -30.04 15.07 -10.24
CA VAL A 363 -28.88 15.57 -9.48
C VAL A 363 -29.27 15.53 -8.00
N VAL A 364 -28.52 14.78 -7.20
CA VAL A 364 -28.71 14.63 -5.75
C VAL A 364 -27.96 15.72 -5.02
N ASP A 365 -26.71 15.96 -5.41
CA ASP A 365 -25.83 16.97 -4.84
C ASP A 365 -24.86 17.51 -5.90
N ASP A 366 -24.36 18.72 -5.70
CA ASP A 366 -23.39 19.35 -6.59
C ASP A 366 -22.54 20.36 -5.81
N GLY A 367 -21.24 20.32 -6.02
CA GLY A 367 -20.28 21.14 -5.29
C GLY A 367 -19.05 21.51 -6.11
N THR A 368 -18.32 22.49 -5.60
CA THR A 368 -17.04 22.96 -6.14
C THR A 368 -15.93 22.63 -5.17
N MET A 369 -14.75 22.31 -5.68
CA MET A 369 -13.55 22.11 -4.88
C MET A 369 -12.80 23.43 -4.68
N ASP A 370 -12.10 23.54 -3.55
CA ASP A 370 -11.21 24.68 -3.34
C ASP A 370 -10.05 24.62 -4.34
N PRO A 371 -9.58 25.76 -4.90
CA PRO A 371 -8.51 25.74 -5.89
C PRO A 371 -7.18 25.15 -5.40
N SER A 372 -6.95 25.05 -4.08
CA SER A 372 -5.78 24.36 -3.52
C SER A 372 -5.86 22.85 -3.65
N ASP A 373 -7.07 22.31 -3.76
CA ASP A 373 -7.38 20.88 -3.76
C ASP A 373 -7.80 20.42 -5.16
N SER A 374 -7.88 21.36 -6.11
CA SER A 374 -8.27 21.12 -7.49
C SER A 374 -7.13 20.41 -8.25
N PRO A 375 -7.40 19.28 -8.94
CA PRO A 375 -6.43 18.71 -9.84
C PRO A 375 -6.13 19.67 -10.99
N GLY A 376 -4.88 19.68 -11.45
CA GLY A 376 -4.54 20.37 -12.70
C GLY A 376 -5.24 19.76 -13.91
N TYR A 377 -5.65 20.59 -14.87
CA TYR A 377 -6.18 20.11 -16.13
C TYR A 377 -5.07 19.63 -17.05
N ASN A 378 -5.08 18.35 -17.41
CA ASN A 378 -4.17 17.81 -18.42
C ASN A 378 -4.71 16.55 -19.11
N LEU A 379 -5.63 16.74 -20.06
CA LEU A 379 -6.21 15.65 -20.86
C LEU A 379 -5.15 14.82 -21.63
N ASN A 380 -3.99 15.41 -21.96
CA ASN A 380 -2.93 14.69 -22.69
C ASN A 380 -2.08 13.78 -21.79
N ALA A 381 -2.15 13.96 -20.47
CA ALA A 381 -1.46 13.09 -19.51
C ALA A 381 -2.28 11.85 -19.15
N ILE A 382 -3.54 11.76 -19.56
CA ILE A 382 -4.39 10.60 -19.27
C ILE A 382 -3.97 9.42 -20.17
N PRO A 383 -3.60 8.27 -19.59
CA PRO A 383 -3.21 7.08 -20.33
C PRO A 383 -4.44 6.39 -20.94
N GLU A 384 -4.21 5.41 -21.82
CA GLU A 384 -5.28 4.53 -22.28
C GLU A 384 -5.57 3.48 -21.19
N THR A 385 -6.85 3.27 -20.87
CA THR A 385 -7.26 2.37 -19.78
C THR A 385 -8.19 1.28 -20.26
N LEU A 386 -8.23 0.17 -19.54
CA LEU A 386 -9.28 -0.83 -19.64
C LEU A 386 -10.61 -0.24 -19.17
N SER A 387 -11.71 -0.89 -19.55
CA SER A 387 -13.04 -0.51 -19.08
C SER A 387 -13.28 -0.97 -17.63
N LEU A 388 -14.17 -0.29 -16.91
CA LEU A 388 -14.56 -0.69 -15.54
C LEU A 388 -15.05 -2.13 -15.52
N SER A 389 -15.79 -2.57 -16.54
CA SER A 389 -16.26 -3.95 -16.64
C SER A 389 -15.13 -4.99 -16.69
N THR A 390 -14.04 -4.70 -17.42
CA THR A 390 -12.88 -5.58 -17.51
C THR A 390 -12.14 -5.64 -16.18
N LEU A 391 -11.99 -4.49 -15.50
CA LEU A 391 -11.31 -4.39 -14.20
C LEU A 391 -12.10 -5.10 -13.09
N GLU A 392 -13.42 -4.95 -13.08
CA GLU A 392 -14.33 -5.67 -12.18
C GLU A 392 -14.28 -7.16 -12.39
N SER A 393 -14.31 -7.62 -13.64
CA SER A 393 -14.25 -9.06 -13.93
C SER A 393 -12.96 -9.66 -13.38
N ARG A 394 -11.82 -8.98 -13.59
CA ARG A 394 -10.52 -9.42 -13.05
C ARG A 394 -10.49 -9.45 -11.52
N MET A 395 -11.09 -8.46 -10.88
CA MET A 395 -11.22 -8.43 -9.42
C MET A 395 -12.07 -9.61 -8.92
N LEU A 396 -13.18 -9.89 -9.59
CA LEU A 396 -14.13 -10.94 -9.21
C LEU A 396 -13.61 -12.35 -9.50
N ASP A 397 -12.70 -12.51 -10.46
CA ASP A 397 -12.04 -13.78 -10.77
C ASP A 397 -11.07 -14.26 -9.68
N MET A 398 -10.68 -13.39 -8.73
CA MET A 398 -9.92 -13.76 -7.53
C MET A 398 -10.90 -14.18 -6.42
N ASP A 399 -11.28 -15.46 -6.42
CA ASP A 399 -12.38 -15.99 -5.61
C ASP A 399 -11.96 -16.94 -4.48
N ASP A 400 -10.66 -17.04 -4.18
CA ASP A 400 -10.20 -17.76 -2.99
C ASP A 400 -10.66 -17.02 -1.70
N SER A 401 -10.56 -17.72 -0.57
CA SER A 401 -11.00 -17.17 0.73
C SER A 401 -10.28 -15.86 1.03
N ASP A 402 -11.05 -14.82 1.38
CA ASP A 402 -10.58 -13.47 1.72
C ASP A 402 -9.94 -12.71 0.54
N GLU A 403 -10.06 -13.21 -0.69
CA GLU A 403 -9.73 -12.48 -1.91
C GLU A 403 -10.89 -11.56 -2.36
N PRO A 404 -10.62 -10.52 -3.17
CA PRO A 404 -11.62 -9.52 -3.57
C PRO A 404 -12.92 -10.09 -4.13
N GLY A 405 -12.86 -11.12 -4.98
CA GLY A 405 -14.04 -11.75 -5.56
C GLY A 405 -14.95 -12.40 -4.53
N SER A 406 -14.39 -13.01 -3.49
CA SER A 406 -15.17 -13.63 -2.41
C SER A 406 -15.83 -12.58 -1.49
N VAL A 407 -15.15 -11.46 -1.22
CA VAL A 407 -15.58 -10.42 -0.29
C VAL A 407 -16.53 -9.41 -0.93
N LEU A 408 -16.28 -9.03 -2.18
CA LEU A 408 -17.02 -8.00 -2.94
C LEU A 408 -18.06 -8.60 -3.88
N GLY A 409 -17.86 -9.85 -4.30
CA GLY A 409 -18.74 -10.52 -5.26
C GLY A 409 -19.92 -11.27 -4.65
N ASP A 410 -20.91 -11.58 -5.49
CA ASP A 410 -21.95 -12.56 -5.27
C ASP A 410 -22.35 -13.26 -6.59
N ASN A 411 -23.37 -14.13 -6.55
CA ASN A 411 -23.82 -14.88 -7.74
C ASN A 411 -24.40 -14.00 -8.87
N GLN A 412 -24.59 -12.69 -8.66
CA GLN A 412 -25.16 -11.73 -9.61
C GLN A 412 -24.15 -10.64 -10.02
N GLY A 413 -22.91 -10.66 -9.50
CA GLY A 413 -21.90 -9.64 -9.76
C GLY A 413 -21.36 -9.08 -8.45
N LEU A 414 -21.48 -7.77 -8.23
CA LEU A 414 -21.06 -7.09 -7.00
C LEU A 414 -22.18 -7.12 -5.95
N LYS A 415 -21.81 -7.24 -4.67
CA LYS A 415 -22.76 -7.05 -3.57
C LYS A 415 -23.28 -5.60 -3.55
N SER A 416 -24.48 -5.40 -3.03
CA SER A 416 -25.14 -4.09 -3.03
C SER A 416 -24.49 -3.04 -2.13
N ASP A 417 -23.64 -3.46 -1.19
CA ASP A 417 -22.88 -2.60 -0.26
C ASP A 417 -21.45 -2.32 -0.76
N VAL A 418 -21.14 -2.67 -2.02
CA VAL A 418 -19.86 -2.37 -2.65
C VAL A 418 -19.92 -1.03 -3.36
N THR A 419 -18.87 -0.24 -3.14
CA THR A 419 -18.55 0.95 -3.90
C THR A 419 -17.42 0.61 -4.86
N ILE A 420 -17.48 1.11 -6.09
CA ILE A 420 -16.37 1.01 -7.04
C ILE A 420 -16.07 2.38 -7.62
N GLY A 421 -14.89 2.55 -8.20
CA GLY A 421 -14.55 3.78 -8.87
C GLY A 421 -13.29 3.70 -9.70
N ALA A 422 -13.00 4.80 -10.36
CA ALA A 422 -11.71 5.06 -10.96
C ALA A 422 -11.25 6.48 -10.66
N ILE A 423 -9.94 6.65 -10.55
CA ILE A 423 -9.30 7.92 -10.22
C ILE A 423 -8.05 8.12 -11.09
N LEU A 424 -7.92 9.33 -11.65
CA LEU A 424 -6.73 9.79 -12.35
C LEU A 424 -5.74 10.40 -11.35
N LEU A 425 -4.55 9.82 -11.31
CA LEU A 425 -3.46 10.11 -10.36
C LEU A 425 -2.43 11.09 -10.93
N ALA A 426 -2.66 11.60 -12.14
CA ALA A 426 -1.80 12.62 -12.77
C ALA A 426 -1.72 13.93 -11.96
N THR A 427 -2.65 14.13 -11.02
CA THR A 427 -2.94 15.46 -10.45
C THR A 427 -3.58 15.44 -9.07
N THR A 428 -3.65 14.30 -8.38
CA THR A 428 -4.25 14.22 -7.04
C THR A 428 -3.36 13.42 -6.08
N ASP A 429 -3.08 14.01 -4.92
CA ASP A 429 -2.44 13.35 -3.77
C ASP A 429 -3.38 12.22 -3.32
N SER A 430 -3.16 10.99 -3.80
CA SER A 430 -3.92 9.81 -3.38
C SER A 430 -3.05 8.96 -2.46
N GLU A 431 -3.22 9.17 -1.16
CA GLU A 431 -2.45 8.49 -0.11
C GLU A 431 -2.48 6.96 -0.30
N LEU A 432 -3.63 6.37 -0.66
CA LEU A 432 -3.77 4.92 -0.83
C LEU A 432 -2.92 4.31 -1.96
N LEU A 433 -2.74 5.01 -3.09
CA LEU A 433 -2.01 4.46 -4.23
C LEU A 433 -0.51 4.78 -4.16
N ASP A 434 -0.12 5.89 -3.53
CA ASP A 434 1.27 6.13 -3.15
C ASP A 434 1.76 5.04 -2.18
N ILE A 435 0.91 4.62 -1.25
CA ILE A 435 1.15 3.53 -0.29
C ILE A 435 1.35 2.18 -0.99
N LEU A 436 0.51 1.87 -1.98
CA LEU A 436 0.51 0.55 -2.63
C LEU A 436 1.53 0.44 -3.78
N THR A 437 1.88 1.55 -4.44
CA THR A 437 2.77 1.55 -5.62
C THR A 437 4.23 1.86 -5.29
N ASN A 438 4.51 2.46 -4.13
CA ASN A 438 5.87 2.87 -3.72
C ASN A 438 6.59 3.73 -4.78
N GLN A 439 5.85 4.45 -5.63
CA GLN A 439 6.38 5.23 -6.75
C GLN A 439 6.37 6.72 -6.38
N GLN A 440 7.56 7.30 -6.21
CA GLN A 440 7.70 8.75 -6.14
C GLN A 440 7.90 9.34 -7.54
N GLY A 441 7.10 10.36 -7.89
CA GLY A 441 7.29 11.16 -9.10
C GLY A 441 6.47 10.70 -10.30
N ILE A 442 5.14 10.77 -10.17
CA ILE A 442 4.18 10.55 -11.25
C ILE A 442 4.25 11.73 -12.25
N ASP A 443 5.26 11.72 -13.13
CA ASP A 443 5.38 12.66 -14.26
C ASP A 443 4.48 12.26 -15.46
N GLN A 444 3.77 11.13 -15.36
CA GLN A 444 2.84 10.60 -16.37
C GLN A 444 1.56 10.17 -15.67
N GLY A 445 0.39 10.63 -16.12
CA GLY A 445 -0.85 10.28 -15.45
C GLY A 445 -1.05 8.78 -15.36
N GLU A 446 -1.36 8.28 -14.17
CA GLU A 446 -1.77 6.90 -13.94
C GLU A 446 -3.27 6.88 -13.60
N VAL A 447 -3.94 5.76 -13.87
CA VAL A 447 -5.35 5.59 -13.49
C VAL A 447 -5.48 4.35 -12.61
N GLY A 448 -6.02 4.54 -11.40
CA GLY A 448 -6.38 3.46 -10.50
C GLY A 448 -7.86 3.12 -10.60
N PHE A 449 -8.19 1.83 -10.59
CA PHE A 449 -9.52 1.34 -10.25
C PHE A 449 -9.54 0.94 -8.78
N THR A 450 -10.60 1.30 -8.08
CA THR A 450 -10.79 0.97 -6.68
C THR A 450 -12.13 0.31 -6.45
N ALA A 451 -12.17 -0.59 -5.46
CA ALA A 451 -13.40 -1.14 -4.93
C ALA A 451 -13.31 -1.21 -3.42
N SER A 452 -14.40 -0.87 -2.74
CA SER A 452 -14.47 -0.91 -1.29
C SER A 452 -15.80 -1.42 -0.78
N ARG A 453 -15.79 -1.97 0.43
CA ARG A 453 -16.98 -2.47 1.11
C ARG A 453 -16.81 -2.35 2.61
N SER A 454 -17.83 -1.84 3.28
CA SER A 454 -17.89 -1.80 4.74
C SER A 454 -19.16 -2.49 5.25
N TRP A 455 -19.02 -3.36 6.24
CA TRP A 455 -20.16 -4.09 6.81
C TRP A 455 -19.96 -4.41 8.29
N ASN A 456 -21.06 -4.75 8.96
CA ASN A 456 -21.02 -5.21 10.35
C ASN A 456 -21.32 -6.71 10.41
N GLU A 457 -20.51 -7.47 11.14
CA GLU A 457 -20.74 -8.88 11.47
C GLU A 457 -20.77 -9.06 12.99
N GLY A 458 -21.98 -9.19 13.55
CA GLY A 458 -22.14 -9.21 15.00
C GLY A 458 -21.81 -7.84 15.62
N ASN A 459 -20.73 -7.79 16.41
CA ASN A 459 -20.20 -6.55 16.98
C ASN A 459 -18.98 -6.02 16.21
N ALA A 460 -18.47 -6.78 15.23
CA ALA A 460 -17.29 -6.39 14.48
C ALA A 460 -17.68 -5.53 13.28
N GLU A 461 -16.98 -4.41 13.11
CA GLU A 461 -17.00 -3.58 11.91
C GLU A 461 -15.87 -4.01 10.98
N HIS A 462 -16.19 -4.19 9.70
CA HIS A 462 -15.24 -4.56 8.67
C HIS A 462 -15.14 -3.46 7.61
N SER A 463 -13.92 -3.19 7.14
CA SER A 463 -13.64 -2.41 5.92
C SER A 463 -12.74 -3.22 5.01
N TYR A 464 -13.04 -3.25 3.72
CA TYR A 464 -12.25 -3.94 2.72
C TYR A 464 -12.04 -3.03 1.52
N ASP A 465 -10.79 -2.84 1.11
CA ASP A 465 -10.39 -1.88 0.08
C ASP A 465 -9.41 -2.54 -0.89
N VAL A 466 -9.63 -2.37 -2.19
CA VAL A 466 -8.86 -3.00 -3.29
C VAL A 466 -8.43 -1.94 -4.29
N ALA A 467 -7.24 -2.12 -4.84
CA ALA A 467 -6.70 -1.28 -5.91
C ALA A 467 -6.18 -2.10 -7.10
N ILE A 468 -6.42 -1.59 -8.31
CA ILE A 468 -6.01 -2.19 -9.59
C ILE A 468 -5.47 -1.10 -10.51
N ASP A 469 -4.34 -1.37 -11.19
CA ASP A 469 -3.83 -0.57 -12.30
C ASP A 469 -4.82 -0.66 -13.47
N ALA A 470 -5.50 0.45 -13.80
CA ALA A 470 -6.53 0.46 -14.83
C ALA A 470 -5.96 0.34 -16.25
N GLU A 471 -4.68 0.62 -16.48
CA GLU A 471 -4.04 0.48 -17.79
C GLU A 471 -3.81 -0.98 -18.16
N ARG A 472 -3.41 -1.79 -17.16
CA ARG A 472 -2.98 -3.18 -17.39
C ARG A 472 -3.86 -4.23 -16.72
N GLY A 473 -4.79 -3.83 -15.87
CA GLY A 473 -5.59 -4.76 -15.07
C GLY A 473 -4.78 -5.51 -14.03
N ARG A 474 -3.60 -5.00 -13.65
CA ARG A 474 -2.76 -5.59 -12.62
C ARG A 474 -3.36 -5.23 -11.26
N ILE A 475 -3.71 -6.23 -10.47
CA ILE A 475 -4.13 -6.01 -9.09
C ILE A 475 -2.90 -5.57 -8.31
N ILE A 476 -3.04 -4.45 -7.60
CA ILE A 476 -1.96 -3.85 -6.83
C ILE A 476 -1.96 -4.49 -5.43
N GLY A 477 -3.14 -4.61 -4.82
CA GLY A 477 -3.31 -5.20 -3.50
C GLY A 477 -4.67 -4.91 -2.91
N TRP A 478 -4.87 -5.36 -1.67
CA TRP A 478 -6.05 -5.08 -0.88
C TRP A 478 -5.75 -5.07 0.62
N ILE A 479 -6.63 -4.41 1.38
CA ILE A 479 -6.57 -4.34 2.84
C ILE A 479 -7.95 -4.72 3.40
N HIS A 480 -7.95 -5.56 4.42
CA HIS A 480 -9.13 -5.91 5.22
C HIS A 480 -8.90 -5.52 6.66
N THR A 481 -9.67 -4.56 7.15
CA THR A 481 -9.67 -4.17 8.56
C THR A 481 -10.90 -4.74 9.24
N THR A 482 -10.72 -5.30 10.43
CA THR A 482 -11.78 -5.77 11.34
C THR A 482 -11.58 -5.15 12.71
N VAL A 483 -12.60 -4.50 13.27
CA VAL A 483 -12.58 -3.86 14.59
C VAL A 483 -13.75 -4.40 15.42
N ALA A 484 -13.46 -5.09 16.53
CA ALA A 484 -14.44 -5.72 17.41
C ALA A 484 -14.83 -4.87 18.63
#